data_AF-A0A1Y5G798-F1
#
_entry.id   AF-A0A1Y5G798-F1
#
_cell.length_a   1.000
_cell.length_b   1.000
_cell.length_c   1.000
_cell.angle_alpha   90.00
_cell.angle_beta   90.00
_cell.angle_gamma   90.00
#
_symmetry.space_group_name_H-M   'P 1'
#
loop_
_entity.id
_entity.type
_entity.pdbx_description
1 polymer ?
#
loop_
_entity_poly.entity_id
_entity_poly.type
_entity_poly.pdbx_seq_one_letter_code
_entity_poly.pdbx_strand_id
1 'polypeptide(L)'
;MKTRPATISPIKILFLLSTLTLPSIATATSLNDATDTLCRKIKSCATAQLEQQDLPPAMLQMMKAMFDETCASMISPYADKATDAGLEKKTIACIESINTLSCPALMQDSGGETAECKALEAAANAAGINTKIDLNDISPTS
;
A
#
# COMPACT_ATOMS: atom_id res chain seq x y z
N MET A 1 52.48 27.05 -56.32
CA MET A 1 51.15 27.56 -56.70
C MET A 1 50.07 26.53 -56.33
N LYS A 2 49.56 26.58 -55.09
CA LYS A 2 48.22 26.12 -54.67
C LYS A 2 48.05 26.48 -53.18
N THR A 3 47.43 27.61 -52.91
CA THR A 3 46.97 28.03 -51.59
C THR A 3 45.73 27.21 -51.20
N ARG A 4 45.67 26.70 -49.97
CA ARG A 4 44.42 26.29 -49.29
C ARG A 4 44.53 26.52 -47.78
N PRO A 5 43.41 26.83 -47.11
CA PRO A 5 43.36 27.92 -46.13
C PRO A 5 43.19 27.44 -44.67
N ALA A 6 43.54 28.35 -43.76
CA ALA A 6 43.16 28.30 -42.36
C ALA A 6 41.64 28.12 -42.21
N THR A 7 41.22 27.12 -41.43
CA THR A 7 39.82 26.99 -41.00
C THR A 7 39.78 27.14 -39.49
N ILE A 8 39.46 28.35 -39.08
CA ILE A 8 39.16 28.79 -37.72
C ILE A 8 37.84 28.15 -37.32
N SER A 9 37.81 27.55 -36.13
CA SER A 9 36.61 27.00 -35.48
C SER A 9 35.80 28.12 -34.85
N PRO A 10 34.48 28.18 -35.13
CA PRO A 10 33.57 28.78 -34.16
C PRO A 10 32.22 28.05 -34.16
N ILE A 11 32.11 26.92 -33.47
CA ILE A 11 30.78 26.37 -33.12
C ILE A 11 30.51 26.68 -31.65
N LYS A 12 30.19 27.97 -31.48
CA LYS A 12 29.01 28.47 -30.77
C LYS A 12 28.31 27.46 -29.85
N ILE A 13 28.59 27.62 -28.56
CA ILE A 13 27.67 27.48 -27.43
C ILE A 13 26.21 27.56 -27.89
N LEU A 14 25.45 26.47 -27.75
CA LEU A 14 24.04 26.42 -27.30
C LEU A 14 23.47 24.99 -27.52
N PHE A 15 23.47 24.15 -26.48
CA PHE A 15 22.29 23.38 -26.07
C PHE A 15 22.53 22.82 -24.65
N LEU A 16 22.23 23.69 -23.69
CA LEU A 16 21.90 23.33 -22.32
C LEU A 16 20.60 22.50 -22.36
N LEU A 17 20.73 21.18 -22.42
CA LEU A 17 19.73 20.24 -21.92
C LEU A 17 20.49 19.15 -21.17
N SER A 18 21.06 19.56 -20.02
CA SER A 18 21.25 18.61 -18.93
C SER A 18 19.87 18.06 -18.62
N THR A 19 19.60 16.85 -19.09
CA THR A 19 18.52 16.01 -18.61
C THR A 19 18.80 15.77 -17.14
N LEU A 20 18.28 16.66 -16.30
CA LEU A 20 18.19 16.50 -14.87
C LEU A 20 17.22 15.34 -14.64
N THR A 21 17.74 14.13 -14.82
CA THR A 21 17.09 12.91 -14.35
C THR A 21 17.16 13.01 -12.84
N LEU A 22 16.16 13.65 -12.23
CA LEU A 22 15.95 13.51 -10.80
C LEU A 22 15.77 12.01 -10.59
N PRO A 23 16.68 11.33 -9.86
CA PRO A 23 16.34 10.00 -9.38
C PRO A 23 15.08 10.20 -8.54
N SER A 24 13.97 9.63 -9.00
CA SER A 24 12.79 9.51 -8.14
C SER A 24 13.24 8.67 -6.96
N ILE A 25 13.43 9.34 -5.83
CA ILE A 25 13.73 8.69 -4.56
C ILE A 25 12.44 7.96 -4.19
N ALA A 26 12.24 6.78 -4.75
CA ALA A 26 11.21 5.87 -4.28
C ALA A 26 11.67 5.44 -2.89
N THR A 27 11.20 6.15 -1.87
CA THR A 27 11.34 5.70 -0.49
C THR A 27 10.65 4.35 -0.44
N ALA A 28 11.43 3.29 -0.17
CA ALA A 28 10.86 1.97 0.02
C ALA A 28 9.95 2.03 1.25
N THR A 29 8.65 2.10 1.03
CA THR A 29 7.63 1.97 2.08
C THR A 29 7.90 0.67 2.83
N SER A 30 8.08 0.75 4.14
CA SER A 30 8.20 -0.47 4.95
C SER A 30 6.85 -1.16 5.07
N LEU A 31 6.85 -2.46 5.36
CA LEU A 31 5.61 -3.20 5.55
C LEU A 31 4.80 -2.67 6.75
N ASN A 32 5.49 -2.17 7.78
CA ASN A 32 4.88 -1.50 8.91
C ASN A 32 4.17 -0.20 8.47
N ASP A 33 4.85 0.65 7.70
CA ASP A 33 4.26 1.92 7.20
C ASP A 33 3.05 1.67 6.28
N ALA A 34 3.13 0.64 5.43
CA ALA A 34 2.02 0.23 4.58
C ALA A 34 0.81 -0.18 5.43
N THR A 35 1.04 -1.04 6.42
CA THR A 35 0.03 -1.53 7.36
C THR A 35 -0.63 -0.39 8.14
N ASP A 36 0.16 0.52 8.70
CA ASP A 36 -0.34 1.69 9.42
C ASP A 36 -1.19 2.59 8.50
N THR A 37 -0.80 2.70 7.23
CA THR A 37 -1.56 3.47 6.23
C THR A 37 -2.90 2.82 5.95
N LEU A 38 -2.95 1.50 5.76
CA LEU A 38 -4.19 0.75 5.59
C LEU A 38 -5.10 0.90 6.81
N CYS A 39 -4.54 0.82 8.02
CA CYS A 39 -5.28 1.00 9.26
C CYS A 39 -5.98 2.34 9.34
N ARG A 40 -5.24 3.42 9.05
CA ARG A 40 -5.82 4.77 9.01
C ARG A 40 -6.92 4.89 7.96
N LYS A 41 -6.76 4.25 6.80
CA LYS A 41 -7.77 4.23 5.74
C LYS A 41 -9.05 3.53 6.19
N ILE A 42 -8.96 2.32 6.74
CA ILE A 42 -10.12 1.57 7.23
C ILE A 42 -10.83 2.34 8.34
N LYS A 43 -10.08 2.87 9.32
CA LYS A 43 -10.64 3.71 10.39
C LYS A 43 -11.38 4.92 9.84
N SER A 44 -10.79 5.63 8.88
CA SER A 44 -11.39 6.79 8.23
C SER A 44 -12.70 6.42 7.52
N CYS A 45 -12.69 5.32 6.74
CA CYS A 45 -13.87 4.84 6.03
C CYS A 45 -14.99 4.36 6.96
N ALA A 46 -14.65 3.65 8.04
CA ALA A 46 -15.61 3.22 9.05
C ALA A 46 -16.18 4.43 9.81
N THR A 47 -15.31 5.38 10.21
CA THR A 47 -15.73 6.62 10.88
C THR A 47 -16.69 7.42 10.01
N ALA A 48 -16.37 7.62 8.74
CA ALA A 48 -17.23 8.35 7.82
C ALA A 48 -18.63 7.72 7.72
N GLN A 49 -18.71 6.38 7.71
CA GLN A 49 -19.99 5.67 7.73
C GLN A 49 -20.74 5.85 9.06
N LEU A 50 -20.05 5.81 10.21
CA LEU A 50 -20.66 6.03 11.51
C LEU A 50 -21.17 7.46 11.69
N GLU A 51 -20.47 8.44 11.11
CA GLU A 51 -20.91 9.84 11.14
C GLU A 51 -22.13 10.10 10.26
N GLN A 52 -22.44 9.21 9.30
CA GLN A 52 -23.73 9.20 8.61
C GLN A 52 -24.85 8.58 9.46
N GLN A 53 -24.50 7.92 10.57
CA GLN A 53 -25.48 7.40 11.51
C GLN A 53 -25.70 8.43 12.63
N ASP A 54 -26.96 8.58 13.05
CA ASP A 54 -27.34 9.54 14.09
C ASP A 54 -27.03 8.96 15.50
N LEU A 55 -25.75 8.68 15.73
CA LEU A 55 -25.24 8.08 16.96
C LEU A 55 -24.96 9.17 18.00
N PRO A 56 -25.27 8.93 19.29
CA PRO A 56 -24.86 9.84 20.36
C PRO A 56 -23.34 10.04 20.38
N PRO A 57 -22.83 11.26 20.66
CA PRO A 57 -21.39 11.56 20.61
C PRO A 57 -20.49 10.62 21.45
N ALA A 58 -20.99 10.17 22.60
CA ALA A 58 -20.30 9.22 23.47
C ALA A 58 -20.14 7.84 22.82
N MET A 59 -21.15 7.38 22.08
CA MET A 59 -21.13 6.10 21.37
C MET A 59 -20.18 6.16 20.17
N LEU A 60 -20.20 7.26 19.42
CA LEU A 60 -19.27 7.48 18.30
C LEU A 60 -17.81 7.48 18.77
N GLN A 61 -17.50 8.13 19.90
CA GLN A 61 -16.14 8.10 20.47
C GLN A 61 -15.71 6.70 20.90
N MET A 62 -16.62 5.93 21.51
CA MET A 62 -16.34 4.55 21.90
C MET A 62 -16.00 3.67 20.69
N MET A 63 -16.78 3.78 19.60
CA MET A 63 -16.51 3.01 18.37
C MET A 63 -15.20 3.43 17.69
N LYS A 64 -14.88 4.73 17.67
CA LYS A 64 -13.60 5.24 17.14
C LYS A 64 -12.40 4.65 17.88
N ALA A 65 -12.47 4.53 19.21
CA ALA A 65 -11.42 3.96 20.03
C ALA A 65 -11.22 2.46 19.77
N MET A 66 -12.30 1.70 19.57
CA MET A 66 -12.21 0.26 19.23
C MET A 66 -11.44 0.01 17.92
N PHE A 67 -11.59 0.87 16.91
CA PHE A 67 -10.85 0.72 15.65
C PHE A 67 -9.34 0.93 15.81
N ASP A 68 -8.92 1.83 16.71
CA ASP A 68 -7.50 2.09 16.98
C ASP A 68 -6.81 0.85 17.58
N GLU A 69 -7.49 0.16 18.49
CA GLU A 69 -6.95 -1.01 19.18
C GLU A 69 -6.99 -2.28 18.30
N THR A 70 -8.01 -2.39 17.45
CA THR A 70 -8.21 -3.58 16.61
C THR A 70 -7.26 -3.64 15.42
N CYS A 71 -6.88 -2.48 14.85
CA CYS A 71 -6.14 -2.52 13.60
C CYS A 71 -4.70 -3.01 13.75
N ALA A 72 -4.00 -2.56 14.80
CA ALA A 72 -2.65 -3.01 15.09
C ALA A 72 -2.59 -4.52 15.39
N SER A 73 -3.59 -5.05 16.11
CA SER A 73 -3.64 -6.46 16.49
C SER A 73 -4.04 -7.39 15.34
N MET A 74 -4.89 -6.93 14.40
CA MET A 74 -5.30 -7.76 13.27
C MET A 74 -4.26 -7.88 12.17
N ILE A 75 -3.48 -6.83 11.89
CA ILE A 75 -2.59 -6.82 10.72
C ILE A 75 -1.15 -7.21 11.06
N SER A 76 -0.67 -6.87 12.26
CA SER A 76 0.72 -7.15 12.67
C SER A 76 1.15 -8.62 12.50
N PRO A 77 0.33 -9.64 12.85
CA PRO A 77 0.73 -11.04 12.68
C PRO A 77 0.95 -11.49 11.22
N TYR A 78 0.36 -10.78 10.25
CA TYR A 78 0.52 -11.08 8.83
C TYR A 78 1.78 -10.44 8.24
N ALA A 79 2.26 -9.34 8.83
CA ALA A 79 3.48 -8.69 8.41
C ALA A 79 4.69 -9.64 8.57
N ASP A 80 4.81 -10.27 9.74
CA ASP A 80 5.90 -11.22 10.02
C ASP A 80 5.85 -12.44 9.10
N LYS A 81 4.65 -13.00 8.88
CA LYS A 81 4.45 -14.13 7.94
C LYS A 81 4.84 -13.75 6.51
N ALA A 82 4.53 -12.53 6.07
CA ALA A 82 4.91 -12.05 4.75
C ALA A 82 6.43 -11.85 4.64
N THR A 83 7.09 -11.37 5.69
CA THR A 83 8.55 -11.26 5.77
C THR A 83 9.22 -12.63 5.70
N ASP A 84 8.80 -13.59 6.53
CA ASP A 84 9.37 -14.93 6.58
C ASP A 84 9.24 -15.67 5.23
N ALA A 85 8.18 -15.39 4.48
CA ALA A 85 7.92 -15.96 3.17
C ALA A 85 8.55 -15.18 2.00
N GLY A 86 9.23 -14.06 2.27
CA GLY A 86 9.79 -13.19 1.22
C GLY A 86 8.75 -12.49 0.35
N LEU A 87 7.52 -12.30 0.87
CA LEU A 87 6.37 -11.73 0.18
C LEU A 87 6.12 -10.25 0.50
N GLU A 88 7.05 -9.60 1.21
CA GLU A 88 6.94 -8.21 1.69
C GLU A 88 6.52 -7.24 0.58
N LYS A 89 7.23 -7.27 -0.56
CA LYS A 89 6.92 -6.39 -1.71
C LYS A 89 5.52 -6.61 -2.27
N LYS A 90 5.07 -7.87 -2.34
CA LYS A 90 3.71 -8.19 -2.80
C LYS A 90 2.65 -7.74 -1.80
N THR A 91 2.99 -7.81 -0.51
CA THR A 91 2.12 -7.36 0.57
C THR A 91 1.97 -5.85 0.56
N ILE A 92 3.08 -5.12 0.43
CA ILE A 92 3.07 -3.65 0.26
C ILE A 92 2.25 -3.28 -0.97
N ALA A 93 2.46 -3.92 -2.12
CA ALA A 93 1.71 -3.63 -3.34
C ALA A 93 0.20 -3.87 -3.18
N CYS A 94 -0.20 -4.96 -2.53
CA CYS A 94 -1.61 -5.22 -2.18
C CYS A 94 -2.16 -4.09 -1.30
N ILE A 95 -1.48 -3.73 -0.22
CA ILE A 95 -1.93 -2.66 0.68
C ILE A 95 -2.03 -1.31 -0.04
N GLU A 96 -1.04 -0.95 -0.85
CA GLU A 96 -1.05 0.30 -1.61
C GLU A 96 -2.22 0.33 -2.60
N SER A 97 -2.49 -0.77 -3.31
CA SER A 97 -3.63 -0.86 -4.23
C SER A 97 -4.97 -0.68 -3.51
N ILE A 98 -5.13 -1.27 -2.31
CA ILE A 98 -6.33 -1.09 -1.48
C ILE A 98 -6.50 0.38 -1.07
N ASN A 99 -5.41 1.06 -0.70
CA ASN A 99 -5.45 2.45 -0.26
C ASN A 99 -5.94 3.42 -1.37
N THR A 100 -5.80 3.04 -2.65
CA THR A 100 -6.34 3.81 -3.78
C THR A 100 -7.87 3.72 -3.91
N LEU A 101 -8.51 2.73 -3.27
CA LEU A 101 -9.94 2.53 -3.37
C LEU A 101 -10.73 3.62 -2.62
N SER A 102 -11.94 3.91 -3.09
CA SER A 102 -12.90 4.74 -2.37
C SER A 102 -13.44 3.97 -1.15
N CYS A 103 -13.92 4.68 -0.12
CA CYS A 103 -14.51 4.01 1.05
C CYS A 103 -15.68 3.08 0.69
N PRO A 104 -16.62 3.45 -0.20
CA PRO A 104 -17.65 2.51 -0.64
C PRO A 104 -17.10 1.28 -1.35
N ALA A 105 -16.03 1.41 -2.14
CA ALA A 105 -15.39 0.26 -2.79
C ALA A 105 -14.70 -0.65 -1.77
N LEU A 106 -13.96 -0.06 -0.83
CA LEU A 106 -13.23 -0.78 0.21
C LEU A 106 -14.13 -1.52 1.20
N MET A 107 -15.28 -0.93 1.54
CA MET A 107 -16.17 -1.45 2.58
C MET A 107 -17.22 -2.45 2.07
N GLN A 108 -17.20 -2.79 0.77
CA GLN A 108 -17.95 -3.92 0.22
C GLN A 108 -17.27 -5.25 0.57
N ASP A 109 -18.01 -6.35 0.52
CA ASP A 109 -17.50 -7.70 0.85
C ASP A 109 -16.26 -8.09 0.02
N SER A 110 -16.13 -7.58 -1.21
CA SER A 110 -14.99 -7.80 -2.10
C SER A 110 -13.99 -6.64 -2.13
N GLY A 111 -14.06 -5.69 -1.19
CA GLY A 111 -13.30 -4.44 -1.25
C GLY A 111 -11.78 -4.58 -1.13
N GLY A 112 -11.29 -5.76 -0.73
CA GLY A 112 -9.86 -6.10 -0.72
C GLY A 112 -9.35 -6.84 -1.97
N GLU A 113 -10.22 -7.15 -2.94
CA GLU A 113 -9.88 -8.02 -4.08
C GLU A 113 -9.22 -7.31 -5.27
N THR A 114 -8.16 -6.55 -5.02
CA THR A 114 -7.38 -5.93 -6.10
C THR A 114 -6.53 -6.97 -6.85
N ALA A 115 -6.02 -6.60 -8.02
CA ALA A 115 -5.15 -7.48 -8.80
C ALA A 115 -3.85 -7.82 -8.03
N GLU A 116 -3.32 -6.84 -7.30
CA GLU A 116 -2.12 -6.95 -6.47
C GLU A 116 -2.37 -7.89 -5.28
N CYS A 117 -3.54 -7.80 -4.64
CA CYS A 117 -3.90 -8.71 -3.55
C CYS A 117 -4.13 -10.14 -4.05
N LYS A 118 -4.71 -10.33 -5.23
CA LYS A 118 -4.81 -11.66 -5.87
C LYS A 118 -3.43 -12.24 -6.20
N ALA A 119 -2.51 -11.40 -6.65
CA ALA A 119 -1.13 -11.81 -6.91
C ALA A 119 -0.35 -12.16 -5.63
N LEU A 120 -0.62 -11.48 -4.51
CA LEU A 120 -0.12 -11.85 -3.19
C LEU A 120 -0.70 -13.19 -2.75
N GLU A 121 -2.03 -13.35 -2.85
CA GLU A 121 -2.74 -14.57 -2.46
C GLU A 121 -2.20 -15.80 -3.19
N ALA A 122 -2.02 -15.70 -4.50
CA ALA A 122 -1.43 -16.76 -5.31
C ALA A 122 0.00 -17.12 -4.86
N ALA A 123 0.82 -16.11 -4.52
CA ALA A 123 2.19 -16.32 -4.06
C ALA A 123 2.25 -16.94 -2.66
N ALA A 124 1.37 -16.52 -1.75
CA ALA A 124 1.23 -17.08 -0.41
C ALA A 124 0.80 -18.55 -0.47
N ASN A 125 -0.20 -18.89 -1.28
CA ASN A 125 -0.62 -20.27 -1.50
C ASN A 125 0.49 -21.14 -2.10
N ALA A 126 1.25 -20.61 -3.07
CA ALA A 126 2.41 -21.32 -3.64
C ALA A 126 3.54 -21.55 -2.61
N ALA A 127 3.63 -20.70 -1.59
CA ALA A 127 4.54 -20.83 -0.46
C ALA A 127 3.98 -21.72 0.69
N GLY A 128 2.79 -22.30 0.52
CA GLY A 128 2.15 -23.15 1.52
C GLY A 128 1.46 -22.39 2.66
N ILE A 129 1.24 -21.09 2.50
CA ILE A 129 0.49 -20.26 3.46
C ILE A 129 -0.98 -20.31 3.05
N ASN A 130 -1.85 -20.87 3.90
CA ASN A 130 -3.28 -20.87 3.64
C ASN A 130 -3.82 -19.44 3.84
N THR A 131 -4.30 -18.84 2.76
CA THR A 131 -4.90 -17.50 2.74
C THR A 131 -6.40 -17.51 2.97
N LYS A 132 -7.03 -18.69 2.96
CA LYS A 132 -8.43 -18.85 3.33
C LYS A 132 -8.48 -19.00 4.85
N ILE A 133 -9.09 -18.03 5.51
CA ILE A 133 -9.48 -18.22 6.90
C ILE A 133 -10.63 -19.23 6.90
N ASP A 134 -10.33 -20.47 7.25
CA ASP A 134 -11.36 -21.43 7.61
C ASP A 134 -11.99 -20.97 8.93
N LEU A 135 -13.30 -20.72 8.94
CA LEU A 135 -14.05 -20.33 10.14
C LEU A 135 -13.86 -21.31 11.32
N ASN A 136 -13.42 -22.55 11.03
CA ASN A 136 -13.07 -23.56 12.01
C ASN A 136 -11.75 -23.29 12.74
N ASP A 137 -10.82 -22.53 12.14
CA ASP A 137 -9.56 -22.12 12.77
C ASP A 137 -9.72 -20.92 13.72
N ILE A 138 -10.89 -20.26 13.69
CA ILE A 138 -11.24 -19.12 14.56
C ILE A 138 -12.06 -19.55 15.78
N SER A 139 -12.27 -20.85 16.00
CA SER A 139 -12.89 -21.31 17.25
C SER A 139 -11.88 -21.13 18.39
N PRO A 140 -12.19 -20.35 19.44
CA PRO A 140 -11.42 -20.44 20.66
C PRO A 140 -11.58 -21.86 21.18
N THR A 141 -10.46 -22.58 21.29
CA THR A 141 -10.43 -23.83 22.06
C THR A 141 -11.03 -23.52 23.43
N SER A 142 -12.20 -24.09 23.68
CA SER A 142 -12.91 -24.06 24.95
C SER A 142 -12.32 -25.11 25.88
#